data_AF-A0A2T5HQK8-F1
#
_entry.id   AF-A0A2T5HQK8-F1
#
_cell.length_a   1.000
_cell.length_b   1.000
_cell.length_c   1.000
_cell.angle_alpha   90.00
_cell.angle_beta   90.00
_cell.angle_gamma   90.00
#
_symmetry.space_group_name_H-M   'P 1'
#
loop_
_entity.id
_entity.type
_entity.pdbx_description
1 polymer ?
#
loop_
_entity_poly.entity_id
_entity_poly.type
_entity_poly.pdbx_seq_one_letter_code
_entity_poly.pdbx_strand_id
1 'polypeptide(L)'
;MDLRHEVTPEQTLSDCQLSLLSGQHLPLAVRNHAATDWSALAWNGQCPGLHSWRLARIDDEEIDRLATFYRRLVCAGSQVQRHQQRIVQLLRARHQQDLALIRALALPGQLIVVGDSDFYQLADEQALSALLWQHRLQAASLAPQDIGQTPASNQQRLLASQHAQGHDSLMLLFTARPVVLQLDSSGVRLHGASSVYLAAAVDMLPATTQWHVQGETKKTRRAA
;
A
#
# COMPACT_ATOMS: atom_id res chain seq x y z
N MET A 1 27.36 -17.06 1.51
CA MET A 1 25.97 -17.29 1.07
C MET A 1 25.40 -15.93 0.72
N ASP A 2 24.98 -15.73 -0.54
CA ASP A 2 24.52 -14.42 -1.02
C ASP A 2 23.04 -14.23 -0.66
N LEU A 3 22.77 -13.33 0.30
CA LEU A 3 21.43 -13.10 0.85
C LEU A 3 20.46 -12.47 -0.15
N ARG A 4 20.95 -12.05 -1.32
CA ARG A 4 20.13 -11.70 -2.49
C ARG A 4 19.24 -12.86 -2.94
N HIS A 5 19.58 -14.11 -2.61
CA HIS A 5 18.74 -15.28 -2.83
C HIS A 5 17.80 -15.62 -1.65
N GLU A 6 18.06 -15.11 -0.44
CA GLU A 6 17.19 -15.29 0.73
C GLU A 6 16.07 -14.24 0.79
N VAL A 7 16.27 -13.08 0.17
CA VAL A 7 15.18 -12.20 -0.29
C VAL A 7 14.63 -12.88 -1.53
N THR A 8 13.67 -13.78 -1.35
CA THR A 8 13.10 -14.63 -2.40
C THR A 8 12.95 -13.84 -3.70
N PRO A 9 13.52 -14.32 -4.83
CA PRO A 9 13.37 -13.65 -6.11
C PRO A 9 11.89 -13.70 -6.50
N GLU A 10 11.39 -12.55 -6.93
CA GLU A 10 10.50 -12.41 -8.08
C GLU A 10 9.33 -13.41 -8.15
N GLN A 11 8.18 -13.01 -7.60
CA GLN A 11 6.99 -13.15 -8.44
C GLN A 11 6.78 -11.79 -9.08
N THR A 12 7.54 -11.54 -10.14
CA THR A 12 7.12 -10.58 -11.16
C THR A 12 5.71 -11.00 -11.55
N LEU A 13 4.75 -10.12 -11.26
CA LEU A 13 3.36 -10.35 -11.58
C LEU A 13 3.27 -10.46 -13.10
N SER A 14 2.71 -11.57 -13.57
CA SER A 14 2.30 -11.62 -14.96
C SER A 14 1.19 -10.60 -15.21
N ASP A 15 1.06 -10.11 -16.45
CA ASP A 15 -0.03 -9.20 -16.80
C ASP A 15 -1.43 -9.85 -16.62
N CYS A 16 -1.48 -11.18 -16.58
CA CYS A 16 -2.71 -11.93 -16.24
C CYS A 16 -3.04 -11.85 -14.75
N GLN A 17 -2.05 -11.67 -13.88
CA GLN A 17 -2.22 -11.55 -12.42
C GLN A 17 -2.53 -10.12 -11.98
N LEU A 18 -2.07 -9.12 -12.76
CA LEU A 18 -2.36 -7.70 -12.57
C LEU A 18 -2.83 -7.11 -13.90
N SER A 19 -4.14 -7.04 -14.08
CA SER A 19 -4.74 -6.57 -15.34
C SER A 19 -5.26 -5.15 -15.22
N LEU A 20 -5.16 -4.38 -16.31
CA LEU A 20 -5.69 -3.02 -16.36
C LEU A 20 -7.23 -3.06 -16.34
N LEU A 21 -7.81 -2.27 -15.46
CA LEU A 21 -9.25 -2.13 -15.29
C LEU A 21 -9.67 -0.71 -15.69
N SER A 22 -10.59 -0.59 -16.66
CA SER A 22 -11.16 0.71 -17.00
C SER A 22 -12.06 1.21 -15.86
N GLY A 23 -12.03 2.52 -15.59
CA GLY A 23 -12.85 3.16 -14.57
C GLY A 23 -14.36 2.88 -14.69
N GLN A 24 -14.85 2.63 -15.91
CA GLN A 24 -16.25 2.26 -16.14
C GLN A 24 -16.64 0.87 -15.58
N HIS A 25 -15.66 -0.01 -15.40
CA HIS A 25 -15.82 -1.37 -14.86
C HIS A 25 -15.64 -1.41 -13.33
N LEU A 26 -15.38 -0.28 -12.69
CA LEU A 26 -15.42 -0.20 -11.24
C LEU A 26 -16.82 -0.57 -10.73
N PRO A 27 -16.93 -1.22 -9.56
CA PRO A 27 -18.21 -1.54 -8.95
C PRO A 27 -19.07 -0.29 -8.74
N LEU A 28 -20.40 -0.43 -8.86
CA LEU A 28 -21.34 0.69 -8.65
C LEU A 28 -21.18 1.35 -7.28
N ALA A 29 -20.88 0.58 -6.23
CA ALA A 29 -20.61 1.10 -4.90
C ALA A 29 -19.43 2.09 -4.87
N VAL A 30 -18.44 1.90 -5.76
CA VAL A 30 -17.30 2.82 -5.93
C VAL A 30 -17.67 3.95 -6.90
N ARG A 31 -18.29 3.61 -8.04
CA ARG A 31 -18.65 4.57 -9.10
C ARG A 31 -19.71 5.59 -8.65
N ASN A 32 -20.60 5.24 -7.74
CA ASN A 32 -21.56 6.19 -7.17
C ASN A 32 -20.86 7.28 -6.34
N HIS A 33 -19.60 7.04 -5.98
CA HIS A 33 -18.70 8.03 -5.41
C HIS A 33 -17.65 8.52 -6.44
N ALA A 34 -17.89 8.42 -7.76
CA ALA A 34 -16.97 8.83 -8.82
C ALA A 34 -16.62 10.32 -8.83
N ALA A 35 -17.37 11.17 -8.12
CA ALA A 35 -16.93 12.55 -7.83
C ALA A 35 -15.73 12.61 -6.86
N THR A 36 -15.45 11.49 -6.17
CA THR A 36 -14.24 11.29 -5.39
C THR A 36 -13.15 10.87 -6.35
N ASP A 37 -12.17 11.73 -6.50
CA ASP A 37 -10.97 11.43 -7.25
C ASP A 37 -10.09 10.50 -6.39
N TRP A 38 -10.34 9.20 -6.51
CA TRP A 38 -9.56 8.15 -5.85
C TRP A 38 -8.09 8.17 -6.32
N SER A 39 -7.88 8.56 -7.57
CA SER A 39 -6.57 8.86 -8.15
C SER A 39 -5.92 10.10 -7.53
N ALA A 40 -6.67 11.15 -7.16
CA ALA A 40 -6.12 12.28 -6.41
C ALA A 40 -5.63 11.91 -5.02
N LEU A 41 -6.22 10.87 -4.39
CA LEU A 41 -5.65 10.30 -3.17
C LEU A 41 -4.28 9.69 -3.48
N ALA A 42 -4.15 8.91 -4.56
CA ALA A 42 -2.87 8.37 -5.05
C ALA A 42 -1.85 9.47 -5.32
N TRP A 43 -2.27 10.55 -5.99
CA TRP A 43 -1.43 11.68 -6.38
C TRP A 43 -0.96 12.56 -5.20
N ASN A 44 -1.85 12.90 -4.26
CA ASN A 44 -1.54 13.90 -3.22
C ASN A 44 -1.37 13.31 -1.80
N GLY A 45 -1.62 12.00 -1.63
CA GLY A 45 -1.76 11.38 -0.31
C GLY A 45 -2.93 11.92 0.52
N GLN A 46 -3.76 12.79 -0.07
CA GLN A 46 -4.90 13.45 0.55
C GLN A 46 -6.00 13.66 -0.50
N CYS A 47 -7.24 13.43 -0.13
CA CYS A 47 -8.39 13.76 -0.96
C CYS A 47 -9.37 14.60 -0.13
N PRO A 48 -9.69 15.86 -0.52
CA PRO A 48 -10.51 16.76 0.28
C PRO A 48 -11.91 16.23 0.63
N GLY A 49 -12.43 15.28 -0.16
CA GLY A 49 -13.73 14.62 0.04
C GLY A 49 -13.67 13.30 0.81
N LEU A 50 -12.50 12.86 1.27
CA LEU A 50 -12.34 11.63 2.04
C LEU A 50 -12.08 11.93 3.52
N HIS A 51 -12.71 11.13 4.37
CA HIS A 51 -12.30 11.00 5.75
C HIS A 51 -11.10 10.06 5.81
N SER A 52 -10.11 10.37 6.64
CA SER A 52 -8.89 9.58 6.74
C SER A 52 -8.57 9.28 8.20
N TRP A 53 -8.37 8.00 8.51
CA TRP A 53 -7.91 7.54 9.82
C TRP A 53 -6.58 6.82 9.66
N ARG A 54 -5.61 7.19 10.49
CA ARG A 54 -4.35 6.47 10.57
C ARG A 54 -4.52 5.28 11.50
N LEU A 55 -4.14 4.11 11.02
CA LEU A 55 -4.03 2.90 11.82
C LEU A 55 -2.56 2.75 12.22
N ALA A 56 -2.22 3.22 13.40
CA ALA A 56 -0.86 3.09 13.93
C ALA A 56 -0.69 1.75 14.64
N ARG A 57 0.40 1.05 14.34
CA ARG A 57 0.87 -0.11 15.13
C ARG A 57 1.95 0.34 16.09
N ILE A 58 2.12 -0.42 17.16
CA ILE A 58 3.09 -0.11 18.22
C ILE A 58 4.52 -0.07 17.69
N ASP A 59 4.84 -0.88 16.68
CA ASP A 59 6.17 -1.03 16.11
C ASP A 59 6.44 -0.15 14.88
N ASP A 60 5.48 0.68 14.45
CA ASP A 60 5.61 1.50 13.23
C ASP A 60 6.86 2.39 13.27
N GLU A 61 7.08 3.09 14.39
CA GLU A 61 8.24 3.98 14.53
C GLU A 61 9.57 3.24 14.57
N GLU A 62 9.61 2.03 15.13
CA GLU A 62 10.84 1.24 15.21
C GLU A 62 11.24 0.74 13.83
N ILE A 63 10.27 0.23 13.06
CA ILE A 63 10.49 -0.24 11.69
C ILE A 63 10.94 0.91 10.78
N ASP A 64 10.33 2.09 10.89
CA ASP A 64 10.73 3.26 10.09
C ASP A 64 12.15 3.73 10.42
N ARG A 65 12.49 3.80 11.71
CA ARG A 65 13.85 4.15 12.15
C ARG A 65 14.87 3.15 11.64
N LEU A 66 14.55 1.85 11.72
CA LEU A 66 15.38 0.80 11.17
C LEU A 66 15.52 0.96 9.65
N ALA A 67 14.42 1.03 8.89
CA ALA A 67 14.45 1.19 7.44
C ALA A 67 15.28 2.41 7.00
N THR A 68 15.14 3.55 7.70
CA THR A 68 15.93 4.76 7.45
C THR A 68 17.42 4.55 7.76
N PHE A 69 17.74 3.93 8.90
CA PHE A 69 19.11 3.58 9.26
C PHE A 69 19.75 2.65 8.23
N TYR A 70 19.01 1.67 7.73
CA TYR A 70 19.45 0.74 6.70
C TYR A 70 19.70 1.42 5.37
N ARG A 71 18.78 2.28 4.92
CA ARG A 71 18.95 3.07 3.70
C ARG A 71 20.26 3.85 3.74
N ARG A 72 20.57 4.48 4.90
CA ARG A 72 21.85 5.20 5.11
C ARG A 72 23.06 4.27 5.06
N LEU A 73 22.99 3.07 5.66
CA LEU A 73 24.09 2.10 5.62
C LEU A 73 24.36 1.54 4.22
N VAL A 74 23.31 1.27 3.44
CA VAL A 74 23.42 0.81 2.04
C VAL A 74 24.04 1.91 1.19
N CYS A 75 23.59 3.16 1.32
CA CYS A 75 24.19 4.31 0.64
C CYS A 75 25.67 4.53 1.05
N ALA A 76 26.06 4.11 2.25
CA ALA A 76 27.43 4.23 2.76
C ALA A 76 28.37 3.06 2.37
N GLY A 77 27.90 2.08 1.59
CA GLY A 77 28.75 0.99 1.07
C GLY A 77 29.27 -0.01 2.11
N SER A 78 28.66 -0.07 3.31
CA SER A 78 29.07 -0.99 4.38
C SER A 78 28.63 -2.44 4.11
N GLN A 79 29.33 -3.45 4.65
CA GLN A 79 28.88 -4.85 4.56
C GLN A 79 27.63 -5.09 5.43
N VAL A 80 26.44 -5.02 4.82
CA VAL A 80 25.13 -5.03 5.50
C VAL A 80 24.60 -6.45 5.79
N GLN A 81 25.29 -7.53 5.39
CA GLN A 81 24.70 -8.89 5.32
C GLN A 81 23.96 -9.34 6.60
N ARG A 82 24.57 -9.26 7.78
CA ARG A 82 23.91 -9.68 9.04
C ARG A 82 22.69 -8.82 9.39
N HIS A 83 22.75 -7.54 9.06
CA HIS A 83 21.69 -6.59 9.35
C HIS A 83 20.56 -6.67 8.28
N GLN A 84 20.89 -7.05 7.05
CA GLN A 84 19.93 -7.31 5.96
C GLN A 84 18.98 -8.47 6.30
N GLN A 85 19.45 -9.53 6.95
CA GLN A 85 18.57 -10.63 7.41
C GLN A 85 17.52 -10.16 8.40
N ARG A 86 17.90 -9.29 9.35
CA ARG A 86 16.98 -8.80 10.40
C ARG A 86 15.88 -7.92 9.82
N ILE A 87 16.21 -7.00 8.89
CA ILE A 87 15.18 -6.17 8.25
C ILE A 87 14.23 -7.01 7.40
N VAL A 88 14.73 -8.02 6.67
CA VAL A 88 13.88 -8.93 5.88
C VAL A 88 12.91 -9.71 6.77
N GLN A 89 13.34 -10.18 7.94
CA GLN A 89 12.46 -10.82 8.92
C GLN A 89 11.36 -9.88 9.42
N LEU A 90 11.69 -8.63 9.73
CA LEU A 90 10.71 -7.62 10.14
C LEU A 90 9.72 -7.31 9.02
N LEU A 91 10.21 -7.13 7.79
CA LEU A 91 9.37 -6.93 6.61
C LEU A 91 8.45 -8.14 6.36
N ARG A 92 8.91 -9.37 6.61
CA ARG A 92 8.07 -10.58 6.50
C ARG A 92 6.96 -10.61 7.53
N ALA A 93 7.27 -10.32 8.79
CA ALA A 93 6.25 -10.21 9.84
C ALA A 93 5.22 -9.13 9.48
N ARG A 94 5.70 -8.00 8.97
CA ARG A 94 4.87 -6.90 8.52
C ARG A 94 3.97 -7.27 7.36
N HIS A 95 4.52 -7.96 6.37
CA HIS A 95 3.82 -8.49 5.21
C HIS A 95 2.66 -9.41 5.63
N GLN A 96 2.89 -10.30 6.60
CA GLN A 96 1.84 -11.18 7.12
C GLN A 96 0.73 -10.41 7.83
N GLN A 97 1.08 -9.38 8.61
CA GLN A 97 0.09 -8.51 9.27
C GLN A 97 -0.73 -7.71 8.26
N ASP A 98 -0.10 -7.17 7.22
CA ASP A 98 -0.79 -6.42 6.16
C ASP A 98 -1.76 -7.32 5.39
N LEU A 99 -1.35 -8.56 5.08
CA LEU A 99 -2.24 -9.56 4.49
C LEU A 99 -3.41 -9.89 5.41
N ALA A 100 -3.17 -10.11 6.71
CA ALA A 100 -4.24 -10.39 7.67
C ALA A 100 -5.23 -9.23 7.79
N LEU A 101 -4.72 -7.99 7.78
CA LEU A 101 -5.51 -6.76 7.72
C LEU A 101 -6.39 -6.72 6.47
N ILE A 102 -5.80 -6.94 5.29
CA ILE A 102 -6.53 -6.87 4.02
C ILE A 102 -7.59 -7.96 3.94
N ARG A 103 -7.28 -9.19 4.39
CA ARG A 103 -8.22 -10.32 4.47
C ARG A 103 -9.41 -10.03 5.39
N ALA A 104 -9.20 -9.28 6.47
CA ALA A 104 -10.28 -8.89 7.37
C ALA A 104 -11.23 -7.87 6.71
N LEU A 105 -10.72 -7.06 5.79
CA LEU A 105 -11.47 -6.00 5.12
C LEU A 105 -12.12 -6.43 3.80
N ALA A 106 -11.55 -7.42 3.10
CA ALA A 106 -12.07 -7.94 1.85
C ALA A 106 -11.72 -9.41 1.58
N LEU A 107 -12.62 -10.07 0.86
CA LEU A 107 -12.36 -11.38 0.29
C LEU A 107 -11.44 -11.28 -0.95
N PRO A 108 -10.76 -12.38 -1.33
CA PRO A 108 -10.00 -12.43 -2.58
C PRO A 108 -10.84 -11.99 -3.78
N GLY A 109 -10.22 -11.21 -4.68
CA GLY A 109 -10.90 -10.65 -5.87
C GLY A 109 -11.82 -9.45 -5.60
N GLN A 110 -11.95 -8.99 -4.35
CA GLN A 110 -12.73 -7.80 -3.99
C GLN A 110 -11.84 -6.55 -3.81
N LEU A 111 -10.70 -6.53 -4.49
CA LEU A 111 -9.68 -5.50 -4.35
C LEU A 111 -9.30 -4.95 -5.72
N ILE A 112 -9.14 -3.64 -5.76
CA ILE A 112 -8.66 -2.90 -6.92
C ILE A 112 -7.44 -2.11 -6.46
N VAL A 113 -6.33 -2.26 -7.18
CA VAL A 113 -5.15 -1.42 -6.94
C VAL A 113 -5.37 -0.11 -7.66
N VAL A 114 -5.18 0.99 -6.95
CA VAL A 114 -5.31 2.34 -7.49
C VAL A 114 -3.92 2.85 -7.86
N GLY A 115 -3.70 3.09 -9.15
CA GLY A 115 -2.56 3.84 -9.67
C GLY A 115 -2.92 5.32 -9.87
N ASP A 116 -2.02 6.05 -10.51
CA ASP A 116 -2.18 7.47 -10.80
C ASP A 116 -3.42 7.78 -11.66
N SER A 117 -3.47 7.20 -12.86
CA SER A 117 -4.58 7.36 -13.80
C SER A 117 -5.28 6.04 -14.12
N ASP A 118 -4.79 4.96 -13.54
CA ASP A 118 -5.12 3.59 -13.90
C ASP A 118 -5.65 2.83 -12.68
N PHE A 119 -6.59 1.93 -12.91
CA PHE A 119 -7.02 0.94 -11.92
C PHE A 119 -6.51 -0.43 -12.36
N TYR A 120 -6.13 -1.26 -11.41
CA TYR A 120 -5.69 -2.63 -11.70
C TYR A 120 -6.48 -3.64 -10.90
N GLN A 121 -6.87 -4.71 -11.56
CA GLN A 121 -7.51 -5.86 -10.94
C GLN A 121 -6.45 -6.91 -10.62
N LEU A 122 -6.50 -7.45 -9.41
CA LEU A 122 -5.72 -8.60 -9.00
C LEU A 122 -6.49 -9.88 -9.31
N ALA A 123 -5.82 -10.85 -9.92
CA ALA A 123 -6.44 -12.13 -10.24
C ALA A 123 -6.76 -12.95 -8.99
N ASP A 124 -5.86 -12.94 -8.01
CA ASP A 124 -5.97 -13.77 -6.82
C ASP A 124 -5.17 -13.18 -5.63
N GLU A 125 -5.22 -13.91 -4.52
CA GLU A 125 -4.53 -13.58 -3.29
C GLU A 125 -3.01 -13.73 -3.38
N GLN A 126 -2.52 -14.62 -4.25
CA GLN A 126 -1.09 -14.80 -4.45
C GLN A 126 -0.51 -13.56 -5.16
N ALA A 127 -1.21 -13.01 -6.14
CA ALA A 127 -0.87 -11.76 -6.80
C ALA A 127 -0.85 -10.59 -5.80
N LEU A 128 -1.83 -10.51 -4.90
CA LEU A 128 -1.82 -9.53 -3.80
C LEU A 128 -0.58 -9.67 -2.92
N SER A 129 -0.27 -10.89 -2.48
CA SER A 129 0.90 -11.15 -1.63
C SER A 129 2.21 -10.76 -2.33
N ALA A 130 2.35 -11.09 -3.62
CA ALA A 130 3.53 -10.71 -4.39
C ALA A 130 3.66 -9.19 -4.54
N LEU A 131 2.56 -8.49 -4.85
CA LEU A 131 2.54 -7.03 -4.97
C LEU A 131 2.92 -6.32 -3.65
N LEU A 132 2.32 -6.75 -2.54
CA LEU A 132 2.60 -6.19 -1.20
C LEU A 132 4.07 -6.36 -0.82
N TRP A 133 4.62 -7.56 -1.08
CA TRP A 133 6.00 -7.85 -0.78
C TRP A 133 6.96 -6.96 -1.59
N GLN A 134 6.70 -6.80 -2.89
CA GLN A 134 7.48 -5.93 -3.76
C GLN A 134 7.43 -4.47 -3.31
N HIS A 135 6.23 -3.97 -3.02
CA HIS A 135 6.05 -2.61 -2.50
C HIS A 135 6.86 -2.38 -1.22
N ARG A 136 6.85 -3.34 -0.28
CA ARG A 136 7.62 -3.26 0.97
C ARG A 136 9.13 -3.26 0.73
N LEU A 137 9.62 -4.10 -0.19
CA LEU A 137 11.03 -4.12 -0.57
C LEU A 137 11.46 -2.80 -1.24
N GLN A 138 10.62 -2.23 -2.10
CA GLN A 138 10.89 -0.95 -2.75
C GLN A 138 10.95 0.21 -1.73
N ALA A 139 9.98 0.29 -0.82
CA ALA A 139 9.97 1.30 0.25
C ALA A 139 11.21 1.19 1.18
N ALA A 140 11.72 -0.04 1.37
CA ALA A 140 12.97 -0.30 2.10
C ALA A 140 14.24 -0.07 1.26
N SER A 141 14.11 0.32 -0.01
CA SER A 141 15.22 0.45 -0.98
C SER A 141 16.01 -0.84 -1.18
N LEU A 142 15.35 -1.99 -1.06
CA LEU A 142 15.90 -3.33 -1.23
C LEU A 142 15.54 -3.94 -2.59
N ALA A 143 14.64 -3.32 -3.35
CA ALA A 143 14.32 -3.71 -4.72
C ALA A 143 15.26 -3.04 -5.74
N PRO A 144 15.61 -3.71 -6.85
CA PRO A 144 16.31 -3.07 -7.95
C PRO A 144 15.47 -1.91 -8.52
N GLN A 145 16.11 -0.77 -8.78
CA GLN A 145 15.48 0.38 -9.41
C GLN A 145 15.84 0.43 -10.89
N ASP A 146 14.96 -0.09 -11.75
CA ASP A 146 15.08 0.07 -13.20
C ASP A 146 14.38 1.37 -13.63
N ILE A 147 15.00 2.51 -13.35
CA ILE A 147 14.51 3.83 -13.73
C ILE A 147 15.15 4.18 -15.09
N GLY A 148 14.41 4.00 -16.18
CA GLY A 148 14.88 4.46 -17.50
C GLY A 148 14.26 3.81 -18.73
N GLN A 149 13.40 2.80 -18.57
CA GLN A 149 12.76 2.13 -19.70
C GLN A 149 11.25 2.36 -19.71
N THR A 150 10.66 2.43 -20.92
CA THR A 150 9.21 2.39 -21.10
C THR A 150 8.68 1.13 -20.41
N PRO A 151 7.67 1.25 -19.51
CA PRO A 151 7.20 0.10 -18.76
C PRO A 151 6.61 -0.95 -19.70
N ALA A 152 7.19 -2.15 -19.67
CA ALA A 152 6.84 -3.29 -20.51
C ALA A 152 5.74 -4.19 -19.92
N SER A 153 5.38 -3.99 -18.65
CA SER A 153 4.30 -4.72 -17.97
C SER A 153 3.41 -3.81 -17.13
N ASN A 154 2.21 -4.27 -16.77
CA ASN A 154 1.29 -3.53 -15.89
C ASN A 154 1.91 -3.30 -14.51
N GLN A 155 2.71 -4.25 -14.02
CA GLN A 155 3.46 -4.09 -12.78
C GLN A 155 4.46 -2.93 -12.89
N GLN A 156 5.23 -2.86 -13.98
CA GLN A 156 6.18 -1.76 -14.19
C GLN A 156 5.48 -0.41 -14.35
N ARG A 157 4.30 -0.37 -14.99
CA ARG A 157 3.47 0.84 -15.07
C ARG A 157 3.04 1.33 -13.69
N LEU A 158 2.55 0.41 -12.85
CA LEU A 158 2.16 0.72 -11.47
C LEU A 158 3.36 1.24 -10.66
N LEU A 159 4.48 0.53 -10.68
CA LEU A 159 5.71 0.92 -9.96
C LEU A 159 6.25 2.27 -10.43
N ALA A 160 6.26 2.52 -11.75
CA ALA A 160 6.69 3.80 -12.32
C ALA A 160 5.77 4.95 -11.89
N SER A 161 4.46 4.71 -11.83
CA SER A 161 3.49 5.70 -11.38
C SER A 161 3.68 6.07 -9.91
N GLN A 162 3.96 5.09 -9.04
CA GLN A 162 4.24 5.30 -7.62
C GLN A 162 5.54 6.08 -7.42
N HIS A 163 6.58 5.74 -8.19
CA HIS A 163 7.89 6.39 -8.07
C HIS A 163 7.89 7.84 -8.57
N ALA A 164 7.22 8.11 -9.70
CA ALA A 164 7.16 9.45 -10.30
C ALA A 164 6.56 10.50 -9.34
N GLN A 165 5.75 10.07 -8.38
CA GLN A 165 5.05 10.95 -7.45
C GLN A 165 5.78 11.15 -6.11
N GLY A 166 6.94 10.52 -5.90
CA GLY A 166 7.67 10.61 -4.64
C GLY A 166 6.92 10.00 -3.45
N HIS A 167 5.86 9.24 -3.71
CA HIS A 167 5.03 8.58 -2.72
C HIS A 167 5.10 7.06 -2.94
N ASP A 168 5.93 6.38 -2.14
CA ASP A 168 5.98 4.91 -2.06
C ASP A 168 4.74 4.39 -1.31
N SER A 169 3.55 4.62 -1.87
CA SER A 169 2.26 4.23 -1.32
C SER A 169 1.56 3.22 -2.24
N LEU A 170 1.16 2.08 -1.68
CA LEU A 170 0.24 1.16 -2.32
C LEU A 170 -1.18 1.48 -1.85
N MET A 171 -2.08 1.72 -2.81
CA MET A 171 -3.48 2.01 -2.54
C MET A 171 -4.37 0.87 -3.00
N LEU A 172 -5.15 0.34 -2.06
CA LEU A 172 -6.08 -0.77 -2.28
C LEU A 172 -7.50 -0.30 -2.01
N LEU A 173 -8.28 -0.21 -3.07
CA LEU A 173 -9.70 0.11 -3.02
C LEU A 173 -10.52 -1.17 -2.85
N PHE A 174 -11.39 -1.19 -1.84
CA PHE A 174 -12.29 -2.30 -1.58
C PHE A 174 -13.53 -2.21 -2.49
N THR A 175 -13.92 -3.30 -3.15
CA THR A 175 -15.03 -3.24 -4.12
C THR A 175 -16.41 -3.22 -3.46
N ALA A 176 -16.52 -3.79 -2.26
CA ALA A 176 -17.77 -3.88 -1.51
C ALA A 176 -18.14 -2.59 -0.76
N ARG A 177 -17.18 -1.68 -0.57
CA ARG A 177 -17.35 -0.46 0.24
C ARG A 177 -16.45 0.66 -0.29
N PRO A 178 -16.85 1.94 -0.23
CA PRO A 178 -16.03 3.06 -0.70
C PRO A 178 -14.94 3.41 0.33
N VAL A 179 -14.02 2.47 0.53
CA VAL A 179 -12.87 2.58 1.43
C VAL A 179 -11.60 2.25 0.66
N VAL A 180 -10.55 3.03 0.87
CA VAL A 180 -9.20 2.79 0.37
C VAL A 180 -8.26 2.54 1.53
N LEU A 181 -7.46 1.49 1.44
CA LEU A 181 -6.32 1.25 2.30
C LEU A 181 -5.07 1.82 1.62
N GLN A 182 -4.43 2.78 2.26
CA GLN A 182 -3.09 3.26 1.88
C GLN A 182 -2.06 2.58 2.77
N LEU A 183 -1.08 1.93 2.14
CA LEU A 183 0.08 1.34 2.79
C LEU A 183 1.31 2.08 2.30
N ASP A 184 2.06 2.69 3.22
CA ASP A 184 3.33 3.34 2.90
C ASP A 184 4.41 2.93 3.90
N SER A 185 5.61 3.50 3.76
CA SER A 185 6.69 3.32 4.75
C SER A 185 6.24 3.75 6.14
N SER A 186 5.61 4.92 6.22
CA SER A 186 5.16 5.56 7.46
C SER A 186 4.01 4.87 8.19
N GLY A 187 3.35 3.89 7.58
CA GLY A 187 2.31 3.09 8.24
C GLY A 187 1.12 2.75 7.35
N VAL A 188 -0.07 2.76 7.96
CA VAL A 188 -1.33 2.38 7.33
C VAL A 188 -2.36 3.48 7.54
N ARG A 189 -3.10 3.81 6.49
CA ARG A 189 -4.25 4.72 6.56
C ARG A 189 -5.46 4.10 5.87
N LEU A 190 -6.61 4.31 6.48
CA LEU A 190 -7.90 4.04 5.86
C LEU A 190 -8.54 5.36 5.45
N HIS A 191 -9.00 5.41 4.21
CA HIS A 191 -9.73 6.53 3.65
C HIS A 191 -11.12 6.07 3.28
N GLY A 192 -12.15 6.82 3.67
CA GLY A 192 -13.54 6.46 3.41
C GLY A 192 -14.35 7.65 2.93
N ALA A 193 -15.32 7.40 2.05
CA ALA A 193 -16.25 8.42 1.58
C ALA A 193 -17.11 9.01 2.73
N SER A 194 -17.19 8.33 3.86
CA SER A 194 -17.82 8.82 5.09
C SER A 194 -17.15 8.21 6.32
N SER A 195 -17.33 8.83 7.48
CA SER A 195 -16.89 8.28 8.77
C SER A 195 -17.59 6.97 9.13
N VAL A 196 -18.80 6.72 8.63
CA VAL A 196 -19.55 5.46 8.86
C VAL A 196 -18.84 4.29 8.19
N TYR A 197 -18.37 4.48 6.95
CA TYR A 197 -17.63 3.44 6.24
C TYR A 197 -16.27 3.15 6.88
N LEU A 198 -15.62 4.17 7.44
CA LEU A 198 -14.39 4.00 8.20
C LEU A 198 -14.62 3.24 9.51
N ALA A 199 -15.64 3.62 10.29
CA ALA A 199 -16.00 2.92 11.52
C ALA A 199 -16.28 1.44 11.25
N ALA A 200 -17.12 1.15 10.24
CA ALA A 200 -17.43 -0.22 9.86
C ALA A 200 -16.22 -1.01 9.35
N ALA A 201 -15.23 -0.36 8.73
CA ALA A 201 -13.97 -1.00 8.35
C ALA A 201 -13.09 -1.29 9.58
N VAL A 202 -13.02 -0.36 10.53
CA VAL A 202 -12.28 -0.52 11.78
C VAL A 202 -12.87 -1.64 12.65
N ASP A 203 -14.19 -1.75 12.72
CA ASP A 203 -14.87 -2.78 13.51
C ASP A 203 -14.58 -4.22 13.01
N MET A 204 -14.14 -4.36 11.76
CA MET A 204 -13.75 -5.64 11.18
C MET A 204 -12.29 -6.01 11.40
N LEU A 205 -11.49 -5.09 11.94
CA LEU A 205 -10.07 -5.34 12.14
C LEU A 205 -9.84 -6.44 13.19
N PRO A 206 -8.86 -7.32 12.98
CA PRO A 206 -8.58 -8.41 13.91
C PRO A 206 -8.12 -7.85 15.26
N ALA A 207 -8.77 -8.28 16.35
CA ALA A 207 -8.48 -7.85 17.72
C ALA A 207 -7.04 -8.19 18.18
N THR A 208 -6.37 -9.10 17.47
CA THR A 208 -4.98 -9.51 17.72
C THR A 208 -3.96 -8.44 17.36
N THR A 209 -4.36 -7.40 16.62
CA THR A 209 -3.47 -6.34 16.20
C THR A 209 -3.85 -5.06 16.95
N GLN A 210 -2.96 -4.58 17.82
CA GLN A 210 -3.19 -3.35 18.59
C GLN A 210 -3.12 -2.14 17.67
N TRP A 211 -4.24 -1.83 17.03
CA TRP A 211 -4.39 -0.66 16.18
C TRP A 211 -4.79 0.54 17.02
N HIS A 212 -4.01 1.61 16.95
CA HIS A 212 -4.43 2.91 17.45
C HIS A 212 -5.01 3.72 16.29
N VAL A 213 -6.32 3.97 16.35
CA VAL A 213 -7.02 4.80 15.37
C VAL A 213 -6.80 6.26 15.73
N GLN A 214 -6.05 6.98 14.90
CA GLN A 214 -5.89 8.43 15.01
C GLN A 214 -6.74 9.10 13.92
N GLY A 215 -7.78 9.81 14.33
CA GLY A 215 -8.67 10.50 13.41
C GLY A 215 -8.22 11.93 13.13
N GLU A 216 -8.10 12.29 11.85
CA GLU A 216 -8.01 13.69 11.45
C GLU A 216 -9.43 14.27 11.29
N THR A 217 -9.99 14.82 12.37
CA THR A 217 -11.17 15.68 12.22
C THR A 217 -10.71 17.02 11.66
N LYS A 218 -11.00 17.32 10.38
CA LYS A 218 -10.93 18.68 9.83
C LYS A 218 -11.74 19.59 10.76
N LYS A 219 -11.04 20.44 11.53
CA LYS A 219 -11.66 21.64 12.11
C LYS A 219 -12.05 22.51 10.92
N THR A 220 -13.32 22.50 10.56
CA THR A 220 -13.91 23.55 9.74
C THR A 220 -13.75 24.87 10.50
N ARG A 221 -12.70 25.63 10.19
CA ARG A 221 -12.67 27.05 10.51
C ARG A 221 -13.82 27.69 9.72
N ARG A 222 -14.97 27.88 10.37
CA ARG A 222 -15.94 28.89 9.95
C ARG A 222 -15.23 30.22 10.06
N ALA A 223 -14.90 30.84 8.93
CA ALA A 223 -14.70 32.28 8.89
C ALA A 223 -16.10 32.90 8.98
N ALA A 224 -16.32 33.64 10.06
CA ALA A 224 -17.43 34.55 10.25
C ALA A 224 -17.21 35.81 9.41
#